data_AF-A0A3S9JKW8-F1
#
_entry.id   AF-A0A3S9JKW8-F1
#
_cell.length_a   1.000
_cell.length_b   1.000
_cell.length_c   1.000
_cell.angle_alpha   90.00
_cell.angle_beta   90.00
_cell.angle_gamma   90.00
#
_symmetry.space_group_name_H-M   'P 1'
#
loop_
_entity.id
_entity.type
_entity.pdbx_description
1 polymer ?
#
loop_
_entity_poly.entity_id
_entity_poly.type
_entity_poly.pdbx_seq_one_letter_code
_entity_poly.pdbx_strand_id
1 'polypeptide(L)'
;KVFVTLTCAFRYGREDLDVLGLSFRKDLYISTFQAFPPVPEERKPNSRLQERLLKKLGQHAHPFYFTIPQNLPCSVTLQPGPEDTGKACGVDFEIRAFCAKTIEEKIHKRNSVRLVIRKVQYAPEKPGPQPMVETTRSFLMSDRSLHLEASLDKELYYHGEPISVNVHVTNNSTKT
;
A
#
# COMPACT_ATOMS: atom_id res chain seq x y z
N LYS A 1 -29.81 -9.56 -3.98
CA LYS A 1 -28.98 -8.54 -4.63
C LYS A 1 -27.54 -9.02 -4.65
N VAL A 2 -26.72 -8.52 -5.57
CA VAL A 2 -25.28 -8.76 -5.63
C VAL A 2 -24.59 -7.44 -5.29
N PHE A 3 -23.76 -7.48 -4.26
CA PHE A 3 -22.95 -6.36 -3.82
C PHE A 3 -21.47 -6.67 -4.05
N VAL A 4 -20.69 -5.63 -4.31
CA VAL A 4 -19.23 -5.69 -4.34
C VAL A 4 -18.73 -4.65 -3.35
N THR A 5 -17.79 -5.02 -2.49
CA THR A 5 -17.15 -4.10 -1.54
C THR A 5 -15.67 -4.02 -1.82
N LEU A 6 -15.13 -2.80 -1.82
CA LEU A 6 -13.71 -2.53 -1.73
C LEU A 6 -13.41 -2.12 -0.29
N THR A 7 -12.55 -2.88 0.38
CA THR A 7 -12.10 -2.60 1.75
C THR A 7 -10.60 -2.37 1.76
N CYS A 8 -10.15 -1.26 2.35
CA CYS A 8 -8.77 -1.06 2.78
C CYS A 8 -8.72 -1.27 4.29
N ALA A 9 -7.92 -2.22 4.75
CA ALA A 9 -7.81 -2.52 6.17
C ALA A 9 -6.35 -2.57 6.61
N PHE A 10 -6.08 -2.09 7.81
CA PHE A 10 -4.89 -2.44 8.55
C PHE A 10 -5.13 -3.75 9.30
N ARG A 11 -4.18 -4.68 9.23
CA ARG A 11 -4.21 -5.96 9.93
C ARG A 11 -2.94 -6.14 10.74
N TYR A 12 -3.08 -6.71 11.94
CA TYR A 12 -1.99 -7.17 12.79
C TYR A 12 -2.32 -8.57 13.29
N GLY A 13 -1.43 -9.52 13.01
CA GLY A 13 -1.67 -10.94 13.28
C GLY A 13 -2.27 -11.71 12.10
N ARG A 14 -2.20 -13.04 12.18
CA ARG A 14 -2.86 -13.95 11.22
C ARG A 14 -4.35 -14.07 11.56
N GLU A 15 -5.21 -14.13 10.54
CA GLU A 15 -6.66 -14.39 10.70
C GLU A 15 -6.95 -15.77 11.33
N ASP A 16 -5.98 -16.70 11.32
CA ASP A 16 -6.20 -18.11 11.67
C ASP A 16 -5.81 -18.47 13.13
N LEU A 17 -5.27 -17.52 13.91
CA LEU A 17 -4.76 -17.74 15.27
C LEU A 17 -5.83 -17.45 16.34
N ASP A 18 -6.95 -18.16 16.26
CA ASP A 18 -8.14 -17.98 17.10
C ASP A 18 -8.06 -18.71 18.47
N VAL A 19 -6.86 -18.89 19.04
CA VAL A 19 -6.76 -19.60 20.33
C VAL A 19 -6.08 -18.78 21.44
N LEU A 20 -5.02 -18.00 21.21
CA LEU A 20 -4.32 -17.29 22.31
C LEU A 20 -3.54 -16.01 21.93
N GLY A 21 -3.89 -15.29 20.86
CA GLY A 21 -3.15 -14.07 20.51
C GLY A 21 -3.95 -12.98 19.82
N LEU A 22 -3.77 -11.74 20.26
CA LEU A 22 -4.41 -10.54 19.72
C LEU A 22 -4.30 -10.50 18.19
N SER A 23 -5.45 -10.56 17.51
CA SER A 23 -5.61 -10.20 16.12
C SER A 23 -6.30 -8.84 16.09
N PHE A 24 -5.71 -7.87 15.42
CA PHE A 24 -6.30 -6.54 15.28
C PHE A 24 -6.56 -6.24 13.82
N ARG A 25 -7.76 -5.76 13.54
CA ARG A 25 -8.17 -5.30 12.22
C ARG A 25 -8.84 -3.94 12.37
N LYS A 26 -8.40 -2.97 11.58
CA LYS A 26 -9.02 -1.66 11.46
C LYS A 26 -9.32 -1.39 10.02
N ASP A 27 -10.60 -1.30 9.68
CA ASP A 27 -11.01 -0.89 8.34
C ASP A 27 -10.75 0.62 8.22
N LEU A 28 -9.88 0.99 7.27
CA LEU A 28 -9.48 2.36 6.98
C LEU A 28 -10.40 3.00 5.94
N TYR A 29 -10.95 2.18 5.06
CA TYR A 29 -11.88 2.59 4.02
C TYR A 29 -12.77 1.43 3.60
N ILE A 30 -14.05 1.71 3.39
CA ILE A 30 -15.01 0.77 2.83
C ILE A 30 -15.83 1.51 1.79
N SER A 31 -15.97 0.92 0.60
CA SER A 31 -16.90 1.37 -0.43
C SER A 31 -17.69 0.17 -0.93
N THR A 32 -19.00 0.36 -1.09
CA THR A 32 -19.90 -0.70 -1.56
C THR A 32 -20.60 -0.27 -2.83
N PHE A 33 -20.71 -1.20 -3.77
CA PHE A 33 -21.35 -1.02 -5.06
C PHE A 33 -22.42 -2.10 -5.24
N GLN A 34 -23.63 -1.71 -5.66
CA GLN A 34 -24.69 -2.68 -5.98
C GLN A 34 -24.60 -3.11 -7.45
N ALA A 35 -23.93 -4.23 -7.71
CA ALA A 35 -23.77 -4.76 -9.07
C ALA A 35 -25.09 -5.29 -9.66
N PHE A 36 -25.96 -5.87 -8.83
CA PHE A 36 -27.26 -6.37 -9.28
C PHE A 36 -28.36 -6.28 -8.19
N PRO A 37 -29.58 -5.81 -8.50
CA PRO A 37 -29.97 -5.20 -9.76
C PRO A 37 -29.24 -3.86 -9.99
N PRO A 38 -28.96 -3.46 -11.25
CA PRO A 38 -28.25 -2.22 -11.52
C PRO A 38 -29.01 -0.99 -11.01
N VAL A 39 -28.33 -0.09 -10.32
CA VAL A 39 -28.89 1.20 -9.89
C VAL A 39 -28.63 2.24 -10.98
N PRO A 40 -29.66 2.90 -11.56
CA PRO A 40 -29.46 3.85 -12.67
C PRO A 40 -28.52 5.01 -12.35
N GLU A 41 -28.60 5.55 -11.12
CA GLU A 41 -27.84 6.72 -10.66
C GLU A 41 -26.33 6.45 -10.50
N GLU A 42 -25.94 5.18 -10.30
CA GLU A 42 -24.54 4.79 -10.10
C GLU A 42 -23.83 4.40 -11.42
N ARG A 43 -24.54 4.44 -12.55
CA ARG A 43 -24.00 4.03 -13.86
C ARG A 43 -23.01 5.05 -14.39
N LYS A 44 -21.74 4.65 -14.45
CA LYS A 44 -20.70 5.34 -15.21
C LYS A 44 -20.51 4.72 -16.60
N PRO A 45 -19.92 5.45 -17.56
CA PRO A 45 -19.49 4.89 -18.82
C PRO A 45 -18.58 3.68 -18.60
N ASN A 46 -18.81 2.61 -19.35
CA ASN A 46 -17.98 1.42 -19.28
C ASN A 46 -16.60 1.70 -19.86
N SER A 47 -15.58 1.11 -19.25
CA SER A 47 -14.25 1.01 -19.85
C SER A 47 -14.27 0.07 -21.06
N ARG A 48 -13.30 0.23 -21.97
CA ARG A 48 -13.08 -0.68 -23.11
C ARG A 48 -12.96 -2.15 -22.69
N LEU A 49 -12.36 -2.42 -21.53
CA LEU A 49 -12.26 -3.78 -20.97
C LEU A 49 -13.64 -4.32 -20.57
N GLN A 50 -14.42 -3.54 -19.83
CA GLN A 50 -15.77 -3.93 -19.42
C GLN A 50 -16.66 -4.19 -20.64
N GLU A 51 -16.62 -3.34 -21.67
CA GLU A 51 -17.38 -3.57 -22.91
C GLU A 51 -17.04 -4.91 -23.58
N ARG A 52 -15.75 -5.24 -23.67
CA ARG A 52 -15.28 -6.53 -24.22
C ARG A 52 -15.75 -7.70 -23.36
N LEU A 53 -15.67 -7.58 -22.03
CA LEU A 53 -16.11 -8.61 -21.10
C LEU A 53 -17.63 -8.82 -21.15
N LEU A 54 -18.41 -7.75 -21.22
CA LEU A 54 -19.87 -7.81 -21.34
C LEU A 54 -20.29 -8.53 -22.62
N LYS A 55 -19.66 -8.20 -23.77
CA LYS A 55 -19.90 -8.90 -25.04
C LYS A 55 -19.53 -10.38 -24.97
N LYS A 56 -18.44 -10.73 -24.29
CA LYS A 56 -17.94 -12.11 -24.20
C LYS A 56 -18.73 -12.98 -23.21
N LEU A 57 -19.15 -12.42 -22.08
CA LEU A 57 -19.78 -13.15 -20.97
C LEU A 57 -21.31 -13.19 -21.05
N GLY A 58 -21.93 -12.30 -21.85
CA GLY A 58 -23.36 -12.32 -22.12
C GLY A 58 -24.22 -11.57 -21.10
N GLN A 59 -25.52 -11.88 -21.07
CA GLN A 59 -26.55 -11.05 -20.43
C GLN A 59 -26.47 -10.99 -18.89
N HIS A 60 -25.80 -11.96 -18.26
CA HIS A 60 -25.63 -12.01 -16.80
C HIS A 60 -24.33 -11.37 -16.32
N ALA A 61 -23.57 -10.73 -17.22
CA ALA A 61 -22.40 -9.97 -16.84
C ALA A 61 -22.80 -8.56 -16.36
N HIS A 62 -22.41 -8.23 -15.13
CA HIS A 62 -22.71 -6.95 -14.50
C HIS A 62 -21.41 -6.23 -14.15
N PRO A 63 -21.13 -5.05 -14.73
CA PRO A 63 -19.90 -4.32 -14.45
C PRO A 63 -19.98 -3.61 -13.09
N PHE A 64 -18.82 -3.43 -12.46
CA PHE A 64 -18.63 -2.59 -11.28
C PHE A 64 -17.31 -1.84 -11.42
N TYR A 65 -17.14 -0.78 -10.64
CA TYR A 65 -15.92 0.01 -10.58
C TYR A 65 -15.73 0.57 -9.17
N PHE A 66 -14.49 0.91 -8.84
CA PHE A 66 -14.17 1.68 -7.64
C PHE A 66 -13.16 2.77 -7.99
N THR A 67 -13.25 3.90 -7.28
CA THR A 67 -12.23 4.96 -7.32
C THR A 67 -11.58 4.99 -5.96
N ILE A 68 -10.32 4.60 -5.87
CA ILE A 68 -9.57 4.57 -4.62
C ILE A 68 -9.13 6.00 -4.28
N PRO A 69 -9.50 6.56 -3.11
CA PRO A 69 -9.03 7.87 -2.68
C PRO A 69 -7.50 7.93 -2.62
N GLN A 70 -6.92 9.03 -3.08
CA GLN A 70 -5.46 9.18 -3.21
C GLN A 70 -4.73 9.19 -1.85
N ASN A 71 -5.39 9.70 -0.81
CA ASN A 71 -4.87 9.80 0.55
C ASN A 71 -4.86 8.46 1.32
N LEU A 72 -5.35 7.37 0.73
CA LEU A 72 -5.24 6.06 1.37
C LEU A 72 -3.80 5.54 1.31
N PRO A 73 -3.34 4.82 2.34
CA PRO A 73 -2.03 4.17 2.32
C PRO A 73 -1.92 3.17 1.17
N CYS A 74 -0.69 2.95 0.69
CA CYS A 74 -0.39 1.88 -0.24
C CYS A 74 -0.38 0.52 0.46
N SER A 75 -0.46 -0.55 -0.32
CA SER A 75 -0.32 -1.90 0.21
C SER A 75 1.10 -2.13 0.70
N VAL A 76 1.25 -2.36 1.99
CA VAL A 76 2.53 -2.59 2.67
C VAL A 76 2.36 -3.70 3.68
N THR A 77 3.37 -4.55 3.83
CA THR A 77 3.35 -5.62 4.84
C THR A 77 4.72 -5.70 5.50
N LEU A 78 4.72 -5.60 6.82
CA LEU A 78 5.86 -5.85 7.67
C LEU A 78 5.84 -7.34 8.05
N GLN A 79 6.87 -8.06 7.64
CA GLN A 79 7.08 -9.45 8.00
C GLN A 79 8.07 -9.49 9.16
N PRO A 80 7.70 -10.10 10.31
CA PRO A 80 8.62 -10.25 11.43
C PRO A 80 9.78 -11.16 11.05
N GLY A 81 10.97 -10.84 11.55
CA GLY A 81 12.13 -11.71 11.46
C GLY A 81 11.98 -12.97 12.34
N PRO A 82 12.90 -13.94 12.23
CA PRO A 82 12.85 -15.18 13.01
C PRO A 82 12.86 -14.97 14.54
N GLU A 83 13.56 -13.95 15.01
CA GLU A 83 13.71 -13.62 16.44
C GLU A 83 12.65 -12.62 16.95
N ASP A 84 11.82 -12.09 16.05
CA ASP A 84 10.81 -11.12 16.42
C ASP A 84 9.59 -11.82 17.05
N THR A 85 9.19 -11.35 18.21
CA THR A 85 7.96 -11.82 18.89
C THR A 85 6.68 -11.22 18.31
N GLY A 86 6.81 -10.18 17.48
CA GLY A 86 5.70 -9.49 16.82
C GLY A 86 5.06 -10.34 15.72
N LYS A 87 3.77 -10.12 15.46
CA LYS A 87 3.08 -10.77 14.33
C LYS A 87 3.17 -9.90 13.07
N ALA A 88 3.06 -10.53 11.89
CA ALA A 88 2.96 -9.82 10.62
C ALA A 88 1.82 -8.80 10.64
N CYS A 89 2.08 -7.62 10.11
CA CYS A 89 1.11 -6.55 10.06
C CYS A 89 1.24 -5.76 8.76
N GLY A 90 0.17 -5.09 8.35
CA GLY A 90 0.17 -4.40 7.08
C GLY A 90 -1.18 -3.84 6.68
N VAL A 91 -1.16 -3.18 5.53
CA VAL A 91 -2.35 -2.64 4.87
C VAL A 91 -2.61 -3.43 3.61
N ASP A 92 -3.82 -3.97 3.49
CA ASP A 92 -4.29 -4.70 2.32
C ASP A 92 -5.56 -4.08 1.73
N PHE A 93 -5.75 -4.28 0.42
CA PHE A 93 -6.97 -3.93 -0.27
C PHE A 93 -7.68 -5.21 -0.68
N GLU A 94 -8.94 -5.33 -0.31
CA GLU A 94 -9.78 -6.50 -0.54
C GLU A 94 -10.99 -6.11 -1.38
N ILE A 95 -11.20 -6.81 -2.48
CA ILE A 95 -12.47 -6.81 -3.22
C ILE A 95 -13.24 -8.06 -2.80
N ARG A 96 -14.47 -7.86 -2.34
CA ARG A 96 -15.38 -8.95 -2.01
C ARG A 96 -16.70 -8.78 -2.72
N ALA A 97 -17.11 -9.77 -3.52
CA ALA A 97 -18.43 -9.80 -4.14
C ALA A 97 -19.30 -10.85 -3.42
N PHE A 98 -20.55 -10.51 -3.12
CA PHE A 98 -21.44 -11.40 -2.37
C PHE A 98 -22.92 -11.17 -2.68
N CYS A 99 -23.73 -12.21 -2.42
CA CYS A 99 -25.18 -12.13 -2.53
C CYS A 99 -25.83 -11.87 -1.17
N ALA A 100 -26.67 -10.84 -1.07
CA ALA A 100 -27.45 -10.50 0.12
C ALA A 100 -28.76 -9.80 -0.23
N LYS A 101 -29.73 -9.77 0.69
CA LYS A 101 -30.97 -8.99 0.57
C LYS A 101 -30.71 -7.51 0.86
N THR A 102 -29.94 -7.23 1.92
CA THR A 102 -29.52 -5.89 2.35
C THR A 102 -28.00 -5.85 2.56
N ILE A 103 -27.43 -4.65 2.64
CA ILE A 103 -25.98 -4.45 2.84
C ILE A 103 -25.52 -4.83 4.26
N GLU A 104 -26.44 -4.75 5.23
CA GLU A 104 -26.22 -5.06 6.65
C GLU A 104 -26.27 -6.56 6.96
N GLU A 105 -26.77 -7.37 6.02
CA GLU A 105 -26.91 -8.81 6.21
C GLU A 105 -25.53 -9.48 6.34
N LYS A 106 -25.44 -10.42 7.27
CA LYS A 106 -24.21 -11.18 7.50
C LYS A 106 -23.84 -11.96 6.22
N ILE A 107 -22.64 -11.67 5.70
CA ILE A 107 -22.15 -12.29 4.46
C ILE A 107 -21.79 -13.77 4.71
N HIS A 108 -22.42 -14.67 3.96
CA HIS A 108 -22.09 -16.11 4.02
C HIS A 108 -20.92 -16.47 3.10
N LYS A 109 -20.02 -17.35 3.54
CA LYS A 109 -18.87 -17.79 2.73
C LYS A 109 -19.30 -18.47 1.42
N ARG A 110 -20.40 -19.24 1.44
CA ARG A 110 -20.89 -20.01 0.27
C ARG A 110 -21.28 -19.18 -0.94
N ASN A 111 -21.66 -17.92 -0.74
CA ASN A 111 -22.16 -17.03 -1.79
C ASN A 111 -21.34 -15.73 -1.85
N SER A 112 -20.07 -15.79 -1.43
CA SER A 112 -19.13 -14.69 -1.49
C SER A 112 -17.81 -15.14 -2.10
N VAL A 113 -17.22 -14.28 -2.94
CA VAL A 113 -15.87 -14.43 -3.47
C VAL A 113 -15.02 -13.25 -2.99
N ARG A 114 -13.75 -13.50 -2.70
CA ARG A 114 -12.80 -12.53 -2.14
C ARG A 114 -11.53 -12.54 -2.98
N LEU A 115 -11.00 -11.36 -3.31
CA LEU A 115 -9.75 -11.16 -4.00
C LEU A 115 -8.96 -10.03 -3.32
N VAL A 116 -7.71 -10.28 -2.97
CA VAL A 116 -6.79 -9.23 -2.48
C VAL A 116 -6.11 -8.57 -3.68
N ILE A 117 -6.11 -7.24 -3.71
CA ILE A 117 -5.43 -6.41 -4.70
C ILE A 117 -4.38 -5.53 -4.02
N ARG A 118 -3.47 -4.94 -4.80
CA ARG A 118 -2.42 -4.06 -4.29
C ARG A 118 -2.58 -2.64 -4.81
N LYS A 119 -2.51 -1.66 -3.90
CA LYS A 119 -2.25 -0.26 -4.26
C LYS A 119 -0.75 -0.04 -4.21
N VAL A 120 -0.13 0.23 -5.36
CA VAL A 120 1.32 0.50 -5.47
C VAL A 120 1.54 1.99 -5.77
N GLN A 121 2.59 2.56 -5.19
CA GLN A 121 3.03 3.91 -5.51
C GLN A 121 4.09 3.83 -6.61
N TYR A 122 3.89 4.58 -7.69
CA TYR A 122 4.93 4.80 -8.68
C TYR A 122 5.68 6.10 -8.36
N ALA A 123 6.98 6.12 -8.67
CA ALA A 123 7.80 7.31 -8.57
C ALA A 123 7.28 8.41 -9.52
N PRO A 124 7.37 9.69 -9.13
CA PRO A 124 7.04 10.79 -10.04
C PRO A 124 8.00 10.83 -11.24
N GLU A 125 7.52 11.37 -12.36
CA GLU A 125 8.30 11.42 -13.62
C GLU A 125 9.51 12.36 -13.56
N LYS A 126 9.45 13.38 -12.70
CA LYS A 126 10.53 14.38 -12.57
C LYS A 126 11.43 14.02 -11.38
N PRO A 127 12.72 13.72 -11.61
CA PRO A 127 13.68 13.57 -10.52
C PRO A 127 13.88 14.92 -9.83
N GLY A 128 13.99 14.92 -8.50
CA GLY A 128 14.34 16.11 -7.76
C GLY A 128 15.85 16.33 -7.66
N PRO A 129 16.28 17.32 -6.87
CA PRO A 129 17.69 17.68 -6.75
C PRO A 129 18.51 16.57 -6.09
N GLN A 130 19.81 16.61 -6.34
CA GLN A 130 20.76 15.69 -5.71
C GLN A 130 20.69 15.82 -4.17
N PRO A 131 20.42 14.73 -3.44
CA PRO A 131 20.46 14.76 -1.97
C PRO A 131 21.90 14.98 -1.50
N MET A 132 22.09 15.95 -0.60
CA MET A 132 23.37 16.26 0.04
C MET A 132 23.15 16.60 1.51
N VAL A 133 24.06 16.12 2.37
CA VAL A 133 24.11 16.47 3.79
C VAL A 133 25.55 16.74 4.19
N GLU A 134 25.75 17.77 5.01
CA GLU A 134 27.06 18.10 5.56
C GLU A 134 26.99 18.21 7.09
N THR A 135 28.08 17.86 7.75
CA THR A 135 28.20 18.00 9.20
C THR A 135 29.63 18.31 9.59
N THR A 136 29.79 19.03 10.70
CA THR A 136 31.09 19.40 11.25
C THR A 136 31.12 19.02 12.71
N ARG A 137 32.13 18.23 13.09
CA ARG A 137 32.35 17.79 14.45
C ARG A 137 33.62 18.40 15.02
N SER A 138 33.47 19.13 16.12
CA SER A 138 34.58 19.52 16.97
C SER A 138 34.82 18.45 18.04
N PHE A 139 36.07 18.30 18.45
CA PHE A 139 36.46 17.37 19.50
C PHE A 139 37.03 18.13 20.69
N LEU A 140 36.76 17.66 21.90
CA LEU A 140 37.43 18.15 23.11
C LEU A 140 38.95 18.02 22.92
N MET A 141 39.69 19.09 23.25
CA MET A 141 41.15 19.20 23.10
C MET A 141 41.67 19.23 21.66
N SER A 142 40.83 19.57 20.67
CA SER A 142 41.25 19.86 19.28
C SER A 142 40.73 21.23 18.86
N ASP A 143 41.64 22.14 18.49
CA ASP A 143 41.29 23.47 17.98
C ASP A 143 40.77 23.45 16.54
N ARG A 144 40.79 22.27 15.92
CA ARG A 144 40.36 22.04 14.53
C ARG A 144 39.25 21.00 14.47
N SER A 145 38.38 21.12 13.47
CA SER A 145 37.19 20.29 13.28
C SER A 145 37.40 19.20 12.21
N LEU A 146 36.54 18.19 12.26
CA LEU A 146 36.31 17.23 11.19
C LEU A 146 35.05 17.63 10.45
N HIS A 147 35.17 17.86 9.14
CA HIS A 147 34.05 18.13 8.26
C HIS A 147 33.77 16.90 7.39
N LEU A 148 32.50 16.54 7.28
CA LEU A 148 32.00 15.41 6.51
C LEU A 148 30.85 15.90 5.63
N GLU A 149 30.93 15.60 4.35
CA GLU A 149 29.85 15.80 3.38
C GLU A 149 29.51 14.45 2.74
N ALA A 150 28.23 14.16 2.56
CA ALA A 150 27.75 12.99 1.86
C ALA A 150 26.65 13.38 0.86
N SER A 151 26.72 12.84 -0.35
CA SER A 151 25.69 13.03 -1.37
C SER A 151 25.34 11.73 -2.09
N LEU A 152 24.11 11.64 -2.58
CA LEU A 152 23.63 10.53 -3.42
C LEU A 152 23.64 10.96 -4.89
N ASP A 153 23.64 10.04 -5.86
CA ASP A 153 23.54 10.43 -7.27
C ASP A 153 22.13 10.89 -7.65
N LYS A 154 21.09 10.32 -7.03
CA LYS A 154 19.67 10.65 -7.26
C LYS A 154 18.87 10.63 -5.96
N GLU A 155 17.71 11.29 -5.98
CA GLU A 155 16.74 11.29 -4.90
C GLU A 155 15.86 10.02 -4.88
N LEU A 156 15.56 9.47 -6.05
CA LEU A 156 14.62 8.36 -6.24
C LEU A 156 15.34 7.15 -6.87
N TYR A 157 15.10 5.97 -6.31
CA TYR A 157 15.62 4.70 -6.80
C TYR A 157 14.50 3.70 -7.01
N TYR A 158 14.62 2.89 -8.05
CA TYR A 158 13.76 1.74 -8.23
C TYR A 158 14.31 0.50 -7.51
N HIS A 159 13.43 -0.47 -7.24
CA HIS A 159 13.85 -1.72 -6.63
C HIS A 159 14.90 -2.44 -7.49
N GLY A 160 16.07 -2.71 -6.88
CA GLY A 160 17.20 -3.37 -7.53
C GLY A 160 18.20 -2.41 -8.20
N GLU A 161 17.93 -1.11 -8.23
CA GLU A 161 18.88 -0.11 -8.72
C GLU A 161 20.02 0.09 -7.69
N PRO A 162 21.30 0.12 -8.12
CA PRO A 162 22.41 0.43 -7.22
C PRO A 162 22.35 1.89 -6.76
N ILE A 163 22.76 2.12 -5.51
CA ILE A 163 22.80 3.46 -4.90
C ILE A 163 24.26 3.91 -4.86
N SER A 164 24.57 5.05 -5.49
CA SER A 164 25.92 5.61 -5.45
C SER A 164 26.02 6.66 -4.36
N VAL A 165 26.98 6.50 -3.45
CA VAL A 165 27.20 7.40 -2.32
C VAL A 165 28.57 8.06 -2.46
N ASN A 166 28.57 9.39 -2.59
CA ASN A 166 29.79 10.20 -2.56
C ASN A 166 30.03 10.67 -1.13
N VAL A 167 31.24 10.46 -0.61
CA VAL A 167 31.63 10.87 0.74
C VAL A 167 32.88 11.72 0.65
N HIS A 168 32.82 12.95 1.16
CA HIS A 168 33.95 13.86 1.24
C HIS A 168 34.29 14.12 2.71
N VAL A 169 35.54 13.88 3.09
CA VAL A 169 36.03 14.02 4.47
C VAL A 169 37.17 15.01 4.50
N THR A 170 36.96 16.12 5.19
CA THR A 170 38.01 17.10 5.50
C THR A 170 38.34 17.02 6.99
N ASN A 171 39.37 16.24 7.31
CA ASN A 171 39.84 16.08 8.68
C ASN A 171 40.95 17.10 8.99
N ASN A 172 40.59 18.20 9.62
CA ASN A 172 41.56 19.15 10.16
C ASN A 172 41.89 18.84 11.63
N SER A 173 41.16 17.93 12.27
CA SER A 173 41.34 17.58 13.69
C SER A 173 42.63 16.78 13.93
N THR A 174 42.98 16.59 15.21
CA THR A 174 44.11 15.75 15.63
C THR A 174 43.74 14.28 15.82
N LYS A 175 42.52 13.87 15.44
CA LYS A 175 42.01 12.49 15.55
C LYS A 175 42.08 11.78 14.21
N THR A 176 42.21 10.45 14.21
CA THR A 176 42.18 9.58 13.02
C THR A 176 40.95 8.69 13.07
#